data_AF-A0A8H7PGP4-F1
#
_entry.id   AF-A0A8H7PGP4-F1
#
_cell.length_a   1.000
_cell.length_b   1.000
_cell.length_c   1.000
_cell.angle_alpha   90.00
_cell.angle_beta   90.00
_cell.angle_gamma   90.00
#
_symmetry.space_group_name_H-M   'P 1'
#
loop_
_entity.id
_entity.type
_entity.pdbx_description
1 polymer ?
#
loop_
_entity_poly.entity_id
_entity_poly.type
_entity_poly.pdbx_seq_one_letter_code
_entity_poly.pdbx_strand_id
1 'polypeptide(L)'
;MKLQRRELKNSCHSRIFAGFRASVIKLNAAPNTKTTKSYRVSRRRLRDFLEDGVEIHWNKRFKEYELTGDGVIVRCEDGSETKGDILVGADGARSQVCDQLCGDKVKKNVLPFVFVAVTIPVNLEQYQQVHDISSTHGVVTGPTFGPEGNR
;
A
#
# COMPACT_ATOMS: atom_id res chain seq x y z
N MET A 1 18.49 17.95 -37.69
CA MET A 1 17.72 17.68 -36.45
C MET A 1 17.38 16.19 -36.40
N LYS A 2 18.27 15.37 -35.83
CA LYS A 2 18.15 13.91 -35.74
C LYS A 2 18.32 13.52 -34.26
N LEU A 3 17.32 12.86 -33.68
CA LEU A 3 17.42 12.34 -32.31
C LEU A 3 18.34 11.11 -32.31
N GLN A 4 19.46 11.23 -31.59
CA GLN A 4 20.43 10.16 -31.38
C GLN A 4 20.00 9.36 -30.15
N ARG A 5 19.58 8.10 -30.38
CA ARG A 5 19.28 7.11 -29.34
C ARG A 5 20.62 6.70 -28.70
N ARG A 6 20.86 7.10 -27.44
CA ARG A 6 22.05 6.70 -26.69
C ARG A 6 21.89 5.27 -26.19
N GLU A 7 22.67 4.36 -26.77
CA GLU A 7 22.97 3.06 -26.19
C GLU A 7 23.78 3.23 -24.91
N LEU A 8 23.25 2.78 -23.78
CA LEU A 8 24.03 2.61 -22.55
C LEU A 8 24.62 1.21 -22.57
N LYS A 9 25.90 1.16 -22.94
CA LYS A 9 26.75 -0.04 -22.92
C LYS A 9 26.88 -0.57 -21.48
N ASN A 10 26.45 -1.82 -21.34
CA ASN A 10 26.99 -2.89 -20.50
C ASN A 10 28.21 -2.52 -19.65
N SER A 11 28.00 -2.41 -18.34
CA SER A 11 29.02 -2.75 -17.34
C SER A 11 28.33 -3.53 -16.22
N CYS A 12 27.95 -4.76 -16.57
CA CYS A 12 27.52 -5.78 -15.64
C CYS A 12 28.77 -6.46 -15.11
N HIS A 13 29.15 -6.18 -13.87
CA HIS A 13 30.02 -7.06 -13.08
C HIS A 13 29.38 -7.30 -11.72
N SER A 14 28.78 -8.48 -11.62
CA SER A 14 28.69 -9.35 -10.45
C SER A 14 28.33 -8.71 -9.10
N ARG A 15 27.07 -8.89 -8.69
CA ARG A 15 26.75 -9.49 -7.39
C ARG A 15 25.35 -10.09 -7.47
N ILE A 16 25.36 -11.41 -7.43
CA ILE A 16 24.21 -12.32 -7.49
C ILE A 16 23.27 -11.97 -6.33
N PHE A 17 22.06 -11.51 -6.63
CA PHE A 17 20.91 -11.75 -5.77
C PHE A 17 20.00 -12.74 -6.49
N ALA A 18 19.90 -13.92 -5.89
CA ALA A 18 19.23 -15.09 -6.41
C ALA A 18 17.78 -14.76 -6.83
N GLY A 19 17.43 -15.25 -8.02
CA GLY A 19 16.15 -15.05 -8.66
C GLY A 19 14.99 -15.53 -7.80
N PHE A 20 14.11 -14.60 -7.42
CA PHE A 20 12.76 -14.93 -7.00
C PHE A 20 11.94 -15.18 -8.26
N ARG A 21 11.97 -16.42 -8.77
CA ARG A 21 11.10 -16.83 -9.87
C ARG A 21 9.72 -17.06 -9.26
N ALA A 22 8.89 -16.02 -9.26
CA ALA A 22 7.49 -16.14 -8.86
C ALA A 22 6.79 -17.10 -9.83
N SER A 23 6.68 -18.38 -9.45
CA SER A 23 5.75 -19.30 -10.08
C SER A 23 4.34 -18.85 -9.69
N VAL A 24 3.71 -18.11 -10.60
CA VAL A 24 2.28 -17.80 -10.51
C VAL A 24 1.53 -19.11 -10.68
N ILE A 25 1.14 -19.73 -9.58
CA ILE A 25 0.13 -20.78 -9.59
C ILE A 25 -1.17 -20.09 -10.03
N LYS A 26 -1.67 -20.43 -11.22
CA LYS A 26 -3.00 -20.03 -11.68
C LYS A 26 -4.02 -20.69 -10.74
N LEU A 27 -4.58 -19.92 -9.82
CA LEU A 27 -5.87 -20.27 -9.23
C LEU A 27 -6.92 -20.19 -10.34
N ASN A 28 -7.68 -21.26 -10.52
CA ASN A 28 -8.80 -21.28 -11.46
C ASN A 28 -9.83 -20.25 -10.99
N ALA A 29 -9.89 -19.13 -11.71
CA ALA A 29 -10.86 -18.07 -11.48
C ALA A 29 -12.28 -18.60 -11.75
N ALA A 30 -13.21 -18.29 -10.85
CA ALA A 30 -14.64 -18.46 -11.10
C ALA A 30 -15.03 -17.79 -12.43
N PRO A 31 -15.90 -18.43 -13.25
CA PRO A 31 -16.24 -17.88 -14.55
C PRO A 31 -17.03 -16.58 -14.36
N ASN A 32 -16.50 -15.50 -14.95
CA ASN A 32 -17.10 -14.17 -15.10
C ASN A 32 -16.85 -13.13 -13.99
N THR A 33 -15.60 -12.73 -13.81
CA THR A 33 -15.26 -11.40 -13.29
C THR A 33 -14.14 -10.79 -14.15
N LYS A 34 -14.29 -9.52 -14.57
CA LYS A 34 -13.22 -8.76 -15.23
C LYS A 34 -12.01 -8.77 -14.29
N THR A 35 -10.95 -9.51 -14.65
CA THR A 35 -9.76 -9.64 -13.81
C THR A 35 -8.97 -8.33 -13.86
N THR A 36 -9.26 -7.42 -12.94
CA THR A 36 -8.43 -6.24 -12.69
C THR A 36 -7.03 -6.70 -12.31
N LYS A 37 -6.01 -6.31 -13.09
CA LYS A 37 -4.61 -6.62 -12.77
C LYS A 37 -4.24 -5.97 -11.44
N SER A 38 -3.83 -6.75 -10.45
CA SER A 38 -3.30 -6.25 -9.18
C SER A 38 -1.77 -6.32 -9.19
N TYR A 39 -1.13 -5.26 -8.70
CA TYR A 39 0.33 -5.19 -8.58
C TYR A 39 0.73 -5.20 -7.12
N ARG A 40 1.59 -6.16 -6.74
CA ARG A 40 2.26 -6.14 -5.44
C ARG A 40 3.44 -5.19 -5.53
N VAL A 41 3.35 -4.08 -4.81
CA VAL A 41 4.41 -3.06 -4.74
C VAL A 41 4.80 -2.79 -3.30
N SER A 42 6.08 -2.49 -3.09
CA SER A 42 6.55 -2.00 -1.79
C SER A 42 5.96 -0.62 -1.54
N ARG A 43 5.30 -0.44 -0.39
CA ARG A 43 4.73 0.85 0.03
C ARG A 43 5.78 1.97 0.01
N ARG A 44 7.01 1.66 0.43
CA ARG A 44 8.12 2.62 0.42
C ARG A 44 8.43 3.07 -1.00
N ARG A 45 8.70 2.11 -1.90
CA ARG A 45 9.05 2.43 -3.31
C ARG A 45 7.92 3.14 -4.04
N LEU A 46 6.67 2.78 -3.77
CA LEU A 46 5.52 3.46 -4.35
C LEU A 46 5.44 4.92 -3.88
N ARG A 47 5.63 5.16 -2.58
CA ARG A 47 5.64 6.52 -2.03
C ARG A 47 6.79 7.33 -2.62
N ASP A 48 8.01 6.79 -2.61
CA ASP A 48 9.19 7.47 -3.16
C ASP A 48 8.98 7.83 -4.65
N PHE A 49 8.23 7.03 -5.41
CA PHE A 49 7.86 7.32 -6.81
C PHE A 49 6.78 8.41 -6.93
N LEU A 50 5.79 8.42 -6.04
CA LEU A 50 4.70 9.41 -6.05
C LEU A 50 5.10 10.78 -5.48
N GLU A 51 6.20 10.84 -4.72
CA GLU A 51 6.76 12.10 -4.20
C GLU A 51 7.39 12.96 -5.32
N ASP A 52 7.70 12.38 -6.49
CA ASP A 52 8.32 13.11 -7.59
C ASP A 52 7.38 14.16 -8.20
N GLY A 53 7.86 15.40 -8.30
CA GLY A 53 7.10 16.52 -8.87
C GLY A 53 6.07 17.15 -7.94
N VAL A 54 6.04 16.81 -6.65
CA VAL A 54 5.12 17.40 -5.66
C VAL A 54 5.92 18.16 -4.60
N GLU A 55 5.48 19.37 -4.26
CA GLU A 55 6.02 20.12 -3.13
C GLU A 55 5.46 19.54 -1.82
N ILE A 56 6.33 19.02 -0.95
CA ILE A 56 5.93 18.36 0.29
C ILE A 56 6.52 19.08 1.50
N HIS A 57 5.64 19.54 2.38
CA HIS A 57 6.02 20.17 3.64
C HIS A 57 5.94 19.14 4.77
N TRP A 58 7.07 18.50 5.06
CA TRP A 58 7.16 17.51 6.13
C TRP A 58 7.02 18.14 7.51
N ASN A 59 6.69 17.31 8.50
CA ASN A 59 6.52 17.71 9.91
C ASN A 59 5.41 18.76 10.14
N LYS A 60 4.51 18.97 9.18
CA LYS A 60 3.31 19.79 9.34
C LYS A 60 2.14 18.91 9.76
N ARG A 61 1.85 18.88 11.07
CA ARG A 61 0.64 18.20 11.56
C ARG A 61 -0.54 19.15 11.49
N PHE A 62 -1.61 18.72 10.84
CA PHE A 62 -2.89 19.41 10.84
C PHE A 62 -3.40 19.61 12.27
N LYS A 63 -4.00 20.78 12.53
CA LYS A 63 -4.70 21.08 13.80
C LYS A 63 -6.17 21.38 13.54
N GLU A 64 -6.44 22.34 12.65
CA GLU A 64 -7.79 22.76 12.28
C GLU A 64 -7.76 23.47 10.91
N TYR A 65 -8.92 23.60 10.29
CA TYR A 65 -9.11 24.50 9.15
C TYR A 65 -10.26 25.50 9.38
N GLU A 66 -10.21 26.60 8.65
CA GLU A 66 -11.27 27.60 8.57
C GLU A 66 -11.64 27.82 7.11
N LEU A 67 -12.94 27.75 6.80
CA LEU A 67 -13.44 28.13 5.48
C LEU A 67 -13.60 29.65 5.42
N THR A 68 -13.02 30.23 4.39
CA THR A 68 -13.13 31.66 4.07
C THR A 68 -14.09 31.84 2.89
N GLY A 69 -14.42 33.09 2.54
CA GLY A 69 -15.30 33.35 1.40
C GLY A 69 -14.72 32.91 0.05
N ASP A 70 -13.41 32.77 -0.02
CA ASP A 70 -12.61 32.54 -1.23
C ASP A 70 -11.74 31.27 -1.17
N GLY A 71 -11.73 30.53 -0.06
CA GLY A 71 -10.92 29.32 0.07
C GLY A 71 -10.88 28.76 1.49
N VAL A 72 -9.74 28.22 1.88
CA VAL A 72 -9.51 27.57 3.17
C VAL A 72 -8.16 27.99 3.76
N ILE A 73 -8.16 28.23 5.07
CA ILE A 73 -6.96 28.43 5.87
C ILE A 73 -6.75 27.19 6.72
N VAL A 74 -5.58 26.57 6.62
CA VAL A 74 -5.19 25.41 7.43
C VAL A 74 -4.19 25.86 8.48
N ARG A 75 -4.44 25.49 9.74
CA ARG A 75 -3.51 25.72 10.85
C ARG A 75 -2.85 24.41 11.26
N CYS A 76 -1.56 24.47 11.50
CA CYS A 76 -0.76 23.35 11.95
C CYS A 76 -0.44 23.43 13.46
N GLU A 77 -0.07 22.30 14.06
CA GLU A 77 0.29 22.24 15.49
C GLU A 77 1.53 23.08 15.85
N ASP A 78 2.42 23.30 14.89
CA ASP A 78 3.62 24.14 15.06
C ASP A 78 3.32 25.65 15.02
N GLY A 79 2.05 26.03 14.87
CA GLY A 79 1.60 27.41 14.78
C GLY A 79 1.70 28.01 13.37
N SER A 80 2.18 27.25 12.38
CA SER A 80 2.19 27.72 10.99
C SER A 80 0.80 27.65 10.36
N GLU A 81 0.56 28.54 9.40
CA GLU A 81 -0.70 28.61 8.65
C GLU A 81 -0.43 28.59 7.14
N THR A 82 -1.31 27.93 6.41
CA THR A 82 -1.28 27.85 4.93
C THR A 82 -2.66 28.16 4.37
N LYS A 83 -2.71 28.93 3.29
CA LYS A 83 -3.94 29.26 2.57
C LYS A 83 -4.00 28.54 1.23
N GLY A 84 -5.20 28.16 0.79
CA GLY A 84 -5.44 27.61 -0.54
C GLY A 84 -6.93 27.59 -0.88
N ASP A 85 -7.25 27.17 -2.10
CA ASP A 85 -8.65 27.16 -2.57
C ASP A 85 -9.38 25.88 -2.13
N ILE A 86 -8.66 24.75 -2.06
CA ILE A 86 -9.22 23.42 -1.76
C ILE A 86 -8.36 22.71 -0.74
N LEU A 87 -9.01 22.14 0.28
CA LEU A 87 -8.40 21.20 1.23
C LEU A 87 -8.85 19.78 0.91
N VAL A 88 -7.90 18.88 0.69
CA VAL A 88 -8.16 17.45 0.48
C VAL A 88 -7.74 16.66 1.72
N GLY A 89 -8.69 15.99 2.37
CA GLY A 89 -8.45 15.12 3.52
C GLY A 89 -7.83 13.78 3.12
N ALA A 90 -6.51 13.73 3.00
CA ALA A 90 -5.73 12.52 2.67
C ALA A 90 -4.86 12.02 3.84
N ASP A 91 -5.22 12.38 5.08
CA ASP A 91 -4.50 12.12 6.34
C ASP A 91 -4.79 10.74 6.98
N GLY A 92 -5.49 9.87 6.25
CA GLY A 92 -5.61 8.44 6.55
C GLY A 92 -6.78 8.07 7.47
N ALA A 93 -6.73 6.86 8.03
CA ALA A 93 -7.88 6.27 8.75
C ALA A 93 -8.27 7.01 10.04
N ARG A 94 -7.38 7.84 10.59
CA ARG A 94 -7.62 8.68 11.77
C ARG A 94 -7.67 10.16 11.38
N SER A 95 -8.26 10.44 10.22
CA SER A 95 -8.31 11.78 9.64
C SER A 95 -8.93 12.80 10.59
N GLN A 96 -8.16 13.81 10.96
CA GLN A 96 -8.64 14.96 11.73
C GLN A 96 -9.45 15.91 10.86
N VAL A 97 -9.13 15.99 9.57
CA VAL A 97 -9.91 16.76 8.59
C VAL A 97 -11.33 16.21 8.48
N CYS A 98 -11.47 14.89 8.38
CA CYS A 98 -12.77 14.21 8.35
C CYS A 98 -13.51 14.37 9.68
N ASP A 99 -12.81 14.23 10.81
CA ASP A 99 -13.41 14.40 12.13
C ASP A 99 -13.94 15.84 12.32
N GLN A 100 -13.24 16.88 11.84
CA GLN A 100 -13.74 18.27 11.86
C GLN A 100 -14.93 18.48 10.91
N LEU A 101 -14.87 17.92 9.69
CA LEU A 101 -15.92 18.09 8.68
C LEU A 101 -17.23 17.37 9.07
N CYS A 102 -17.10 16.15 9.59
CA CYS A 102 -18.24 15.28 9.87
C CYS A 102 -18.72 15.36 11.32
N GLY A 103 -17.85 15.76 12.25
CA GLY A 103 -18.12 15.71 13.69
C GLY A 103 -18.55 14.30 14.14
N ASP A 104 -19.53 14.25 15.02
CA ASP A 104 -20.06 12.99 15.59
C ASP A 104 -20.83 12.11 14.59
N LYS A 105 -21.00 12.55 13.34
CA LYS A 105 -21.72 11.79 12.30
C LYS A 105 -20.98 10.52 11.86
N VAL A 106 -19.67 10.44 12.13
CA VAL A 106 -18.83 9.29 11.73
C VAL A 106 -18.39 8.53 12.96
N LYS A 107 -19.07 7.41 13.25
CA LYS A 107 -18.69 6.49 14.32
C LYS A 107 -17.80 5.39 13.79
N LYS A 108 -16.54 5.35 14.26
CA LYS A 108 -15.58 4.28 13.92
C LYS A 108 -15.92 3.06 14.78
N ASN A 109 -16.36 1.97 14.15
CA ASN A 109 -16.59 0.70 14.85
C ASN A 109 -15.29 -0.09 14.94
N VAL A 110 -14.86 -0.41 16.16
CA VAL A 110 -13.72 -1.30 16.38
C VAL A 110 -14.19 -2.74 16.19
N LEU A 111 -13.60 -3.42 15.23
CA LEU A 111 -13.91 -4.82 14.96
C LEU A 111 -13.21 -5.70 16.02
N PRO A 112 -13.87 -6.76 16.53
CA PRO A 112 -13.31 -7.63 17.58
C PRO A 112 -12.28 -8.63 17.02
N PHE A 113 -11.61 -8.30 15.93
CA PHE A 113 -10.60 -9.14 15.30
C PHE A 113 -9.40 -8.31 14.85
N VAL A 114 -8.22 -8.92 14.91
CA VAL A 114 -6.96 -8.36 14.43
C VAL A 114 -6.49 -9.23 13.28
N PHE A 115 -6.03 -8.60 12.20
CA PHE A 115 -5.37 -9.32 11.12
C PHE A 115 -3.96 -9.71 11.56
N VAL A 116 -3.70 -11.01 11.60
CA VAL A 116 -2.36 -11.55 11.83
C VAL A 116 -1.90 -12.20 10.52
N ALA A 117 -0.83 -11.68 9.94
CA ALA A 117 -0.16 -12.30 8.81
C ALA A 117 1.03 -13.11 9.32
N VAL A 118 0.92 -14.44 9.30
CA VAL A 118 2.01 -15.37 9.61
C VAL A 118 2.41 -16.15 8.38
N THR A 119 3.70 -16.49 8.29
CA THR A 119 4.19 -17.51 7.38
C THR A 119 4.55 -18.72 8.23
N ILE A 120 3.80 -19.81 8.05
CA ILE A 120 4.05 -21.08 8.73
C ILE A 120 4.29 -22.18 7.69
N PRO A 121 5.32 -23.02 7.86
CA PRO A 121 5.43 -24.23 7.05
C PRO A 121 4.27 -25.16 7.42
N VAL A 122 3.50 -25.59 6.43
CA VAL A 122 2.35 -26.50 6.61
C VAL A 122 2.51 -27.70 5.68
N ASN A 123 2.06 -28.86 6.14
CA ASN A 123 1.91 -30.02 5.27
C ASN A 123 0.59 -29.94 4.46
N LEU A 124 0.40 -30.86 3.52
CA LEU A 124 -0.75 -30.82 2.59
C LEU A 124 -2.11 -30.96 3.31
N GLU A 125 -2.18 -31.78 4.35
CA GLU A 125 -3.40 -32.02 5.13
C GLU A 125 -3.79 -30.75 5.93
N GLN A 126 -2.82 -30.12 6.59
CA GLN A 126 -3.03 -28.86 7.32
C GLN A 126 -3.41 -27.71 6.40
N TYR A 127 -2.83 -27.67 5.19
CA TYR A 127 -3.22 -26.69 4.17
C TYR A 127 -4.70 -26.81 3.80
N GLN A 128 -5.18 -28.04 3.57
CA GLN A 128 -6.58 -28.28 3.22
C GLN A 128 -7.52 -27.84 4.33
N GLN A 129 -7.18 -28.19 5.59
CA GLN A 129 -7.94 -27.72 6.75
C GLN A 129 -8.03 -26.19 6.77
N VAL A 130 -6.91 -25.47 6.66
CA VAL A 130 -6.88 -24.00 6.69
C VAL A 130 -7.60 -23.38 5.49
N HIS A 131 -7.50 -23.99 4.32
CA HIS A 131 -8.20 -23.55 3.12
C HIS A 131 -9.72 -23.64 3.29
N ASP A 132 -10.22 -24.71 3.89
CA ASP A 132 -11.66 -24.97 4.02
C ASP A 132 -12.33 -24.10 5.08
N ILE A 133 -11.61 -23.69 6.13
CA ILE A 133 -12.10 -22.71 7.13
C ILE A 133 -11.94 -21.24 6.69
N SER A 134 -11.09 -20.92 5.72
CA SER A 134 -10.84 -19.52 5.34
C SER A 134 -11.85 -19.01 4.30
N SER A 135 -12.96 -18.46 4.77
CA SER A 135 -13.92 -17.73 3.93
C SER A 135 -13.47 -16.30 3.58
N THR A 136 -12.43 -15.78 4.25
CA THR A 136 -11.95 -14.40 4.09
C THR A 136 -10.44 -14.38 3.81
N HIS A 137 -10.08 -14.41 2.52
CA HIS A 137 -8.79 -14.02 1.95
C HIS A 137 -7.54 -14.29 2.79
N GLY A 138 -7.28 -15.56 3.12
CA GLY A 138 -5.92 -16.02 3.36
C GLY A 138 -5.15 -15.96 2.05
N VAL A 139 -4.22 -15.02 1.87
CA VAL A 139 -3.18 -15.19 0.84
C VAL A 139 -2.28 -16.32 1.35
N VAL A 140 -2.69 -17.56 1.11
CA VAL A 140 -1.81 -18.71 1.23
C VAL A 140 -0.99 -18.72 -0.05
N THR A 141 0.22 -18.16 0.01
CA THR A 141 1.21 -18.46 -1.01
C THR A 141 1.50 -19.94 -0.89
N GLY A 142 1.26 -20.69 -1.98
CA GLY A 142 1.42 -22.15 -2.05
C GLY A 142 2.79 -22.64 -1.57
N PRO A 143 3.01 -23.97 -1.53
CA PRO A 143 4.18 -24.57 -0.92
C PRO A 143 5.46 -23.90 -1.45
N THR A 144 6.17 -23.19 -0.57
CA THR A 144 7.59 -22.94 -0.78
C THR A 144 8.26 -24.30 -0.64
N PHE A 145 8.34 -25.04 -1.75
CA PHE A 145 9.32 -26.10 -1.90
C PHE A 145 10.70 -25.42 -1.88
N GLY A 146 11.19 -25.13 -0.68
CA GLY A 146 12.60 -24.86 -0.48
C GLY A 146 13.38 -26.12 -0.84
N PRO A 147 14.62 -26.00 -1.34
CA PRO A 147 15.47 -27.18 -1.51
C PRO A 147 15.58 -27.85 -0.15
N GLU A 148 15.30 -29.15 -0.12
CA GLU A 148 15.36 -29.93 1.10
C GLU A 148 16.69 -29.69 1.83
N GLY A 149 16.59 -29.43 3.13
CA GLY A 149 17.70 -29.52 4.07
C GLY A 149 18.71 -28.36 4.05
N ASN A 150 18.63 -27.52 5.06
CA ASN A 150 19.75 -27.43 6.00
C ASN A 150 19.24 -26.96 7.37
N ARG A 151 19.87 -27.52 8.40
CA ARG A 151 19.55 -27.41 9.84
C ARG A 151 19.34 -25.99 10.35
#